data_AF-A0A1G3PTD3-F1
#
_entry.id   AF-A0A1G3PTD3-F1
#
_cell.length_a   1.000
_cell.length_b   1.000
_cell.length_c   1.000
_cell.angle_alpha   90.00
_cell.angle_beta   90.00
_cell.angle_gamma   90.00
#
_symmetry.space_group_name_H-M   'P 1'
#
loop_
_entity.id
_entity.type
_entity.pdbx_description
1 polymer ?
#
loop_
_entity_poly.entity_id
_entity_poly.type
_entity_poly.pdbx_seq_one_letter_code
_entity_poly.pdbx_strand_id
1 'polypeptide(L)'
;MERVISLFLMTAAMTAGGFAKTLYDLPKYESIRKLILTPDGSTLYVEFLNDYMVTVLKNGEVYGKHNLIKNSFYSDNGKSVGWILENDMTKKNEIYLNGKKAAETDFTCLIYFTPDGSRWGYPFEQDEKNYYQIDNETFGPHKFGACIFFSSDNQHTGYNYSLAEYEEYAVIDGKKFGPYEEVNGPYFSPDGSIVSYLYMKNWEHFIDVNGKTYDVYMEGYVPSYSPDNQHFAFTYVKGGKYYACIDGKSEGGYGDIEDVSFSADSSEYGYAYKKALQKYYMKVGKKDYGPFDSAYALHYSPNGKDFGFAYKKGGKAVKNEYGTKMVAGGKWYINITGKDYGPYDGVLYRNIDTIRFSGEHWGFLYGTGCVQPEGEVFSQPGITDFEGGKWSVCIDGKSFGGYPWMDFCFTPDGNAMIAYIDGQKAVVETVELK
;
A
#
# COMPACT_ATOMS: atom_id res chain seq x y z
N MET A 1 -17.59 2.69 -44.26
CA MET A 1 -18.43 1.50 -44.03
C MET A 1 -18.17 1.08 -42.59
N GLU A 2 -18.96 1.66 -41.67
CA GLU A 2 -18.81 1.51 -40.22
C GLU A 2 -19.14 0.08 -39.80
N ARG A 3 -18.29 -0.53 -38.96
CA ARG A 3 -18.62 -1.77 -38.26
C ARG A 3 -19.02 -1.43 -36.84
N VAL A 4 -20.32 -1.36 -36.64
CA VAL A 4 -20.99 -1.38 -35.33
C VAL A 4 -20.71 -2.74 -34.70
N ILE A 5 -20.05 -2.75 -33.54
CA ILE A 5 -19.93 -3.96 -32.70
C ILE A 5 -21.08 -3.91 -31.70
N SER A 6 -22.03 -4.82 -31.87
CA SER A 6 -23.16 -5.00 -30.96
C SER A 6 -22.69 -5.62 -29.64
N LEU A 7 -22.87 -4.87 -28.54
CA LEU A 7 -22.73 -5.34 -27.18
C LEU A 7 -23.92 -6.25 -26.84
N PHE A 8 -23.71 -7.56 -26.69
CA PHE A 8 -24.73 -8.47 -26.17
C PHE A 8 -24.67 -8.48 -24.64
N LEU A 9 -25.54 -7.69 -23.98
CA LEU A 9 -25.91 -7.96 -22.59
C LEU A 9 -26.85 -9.17 -22.58
N MET A 10 -26.37 -10.32 -22.10
CA MET A 10 -27.26 -11.37 -21.62
C MET A 10 -27.65 -11.05 -20.18
N THR A 11 -28.78 -10.37 -20.00
CA THR A 11 -29.49 -10.35 -18.71
C THR A 11 -30.28 -11.65 -18.57
N ALA A 12 -29.79 -12.59 -17.77
CA ALA A 12 -30.58 -13.73 -17.32
C ALA A 12 -31.44 -13.31 -16.10
N ALA A 13 -32.75 -13.55 -16.20
CA ALA A 13 -33.72 -13.23 -15.16
C ALA A 13 -33.57 -14.12 -13.92
N MET A 14 -33.77 -13.51 -12.75
CA MET A 14 -33.59 -14.04 -11.40
C MET A 14 -34.45 -15.28 -11.07
N THR A 15 -33.86 -16.22 -10.33
CA THR A 15 -34.43 -16.78 -9.09
C THR A 15 -33.32 -17.32 -8.17
N ALA A 16 -33.41 -16.95 -6.89
CA ALA A 16 -32.71 -17.49 -5.70
C ALA A 16 -31.16 -17.54 -5.69
N GLY A 17 -30.53 -16.49 -5.12
CA GLY A 17 -29.16 -16.55 -4.55
C GLY A 17 -28.01 -16.66 -5.56
N GLY A 18 -28.13 -16.01 -6.72
CA GLY A 18 -27.12 -16.08 -7.77
C GLY A 18 -26.08 -14.95 -7.65
N PHE A 19 -24.81 -15.31 -7.42
CA PHE A 19 -23.68 -14.41 -7.58
C PHE A 19 -23.66 -13.88 -9.03
N ALA A 20 -23.78 -12.57 -9.22
CA ALA A 20 -23.53 -11.97 -10.53
C ALA A 20 -22.04 -12.16 -10.86
N LYS A 21 -21.75 -12.75 -12.03
CA LYS A 21 -20.38 -12.94 -12.52
C LYS A 21 -20.20 -12.22 -13.84
N THR A 22 -19.14 -11.45 -13.94
CA THR A 22 -18.67 -10.83 -15.18
C THR A 22 -17.41 -11.56 -15.62
N LEU A 23 -17.33 -11.92 -16.90
CA LEU A 23 -16.18 -12.62 -17.48
C LEU A 23 -15.54 -11.76 -18.56
N TYR A 24 -14.22 -11.68 -18.51
CA TYR A 24 -13.40 -11.02 -19.51
C TYR A 24 -12.48 -12.07 -20.13
N ASP A 25 -12.60 -12.29 -21.44
CA ASP A 25 -11.70 -13.18 -22.16
C ASP A 25 -10.31 -12.54 -22.25
N LEU A 26 -9.30 -13.28 -21.84
CA LEU A 26 -7.91 -12.85 -21.92
C LEU A 26 -7.30 -13.34 -23.23
N PRO A 27 -6.54 -12.48 -23.94
CA PRO A 27 -5.61 -12.94 -24.94
C PRO A 27 -4.62 -13.93 -24.32
N LYS A 28 -3.99 -14.75 -25.15
CA LYS A 28 -2.89 -15.62 -24.70
C LYS A 28 -1.83 -14.78 -23.98
N TYR A 29 -1.41 -15.28 -22.83
CA TYR A 29 -0.39 -14.67 -22.00
C TYR A 29 0.61 -15.72 -21.50
N GLU A 30 1.83 -15.27 -21.20
CA GLU A 30 2.88 -16.08 -20.59
C GLU A 30 2.81 -16.02 -19.06
N SER A 31 2.57 -14.82 -18.52
CA SER A 31 2.37 -14.62 -17.08
C SER A 31 1.49 -13.41 -16.80
N ILE A 32 0.69 -13.50 -15.73
CA ILE A 32 0.02 -12.33 -15.15
C ILE A 32 1.05 -11.58 -14.30
N ARG A 33 1.00 -10.25 -14.36
CA ARG A 33 1.86 -9.35 -13.58
C ARG A 33 1.09 -8.63 -12.50
N LYS A 34 -0.15 -8.22 -12.81
CA LYS A 34 -1.00 -7.45 -11.90
C LYS A 34 -2.47 -7.75 -12.17
N LEU A 35 -3.25 -7.86 -11.11
CA LEU A 35 -4.70 -7.91 -11.13
C LEU A 35 -5.19 -6.93 -10.07
N ILE A 36 -5.88 -5.87 -10.48
CA ILE A 36 -6.42 -4.87 -9.55
C ILE A 36 -7.89 -4.68 -9.86
N LEU A 37 -8.72 -4.78 -8.83
CA LEU A 37 -10.09 -4.28 -8.88
C LEU A 37 -10.15 -2.95 -8.12
N THR A 38 -10.69 -1.92 -8.77
CA THR A 38 -10.83 -0.62 -8.12
C THR A 38 -11.76 -0.72 -6.89
N PRO A 39 -11.57 0.09 -5.84
CA PRO A 39 -12.39 -0.01 -4.63
C PRO A 39 -13.89 0.18 -4.84
N ASP A 40 -14.29 0.93 -5.87
CA ASP A 40 -15.70 1.07 -6.26
C ASP A 40 -16.26 -0.14 -7.03
N GLY A 41 -15.41 -1.13 -7.34
CA GLY A 41 -15.74 -2.33 -8.09
C GLY A 41 -15.98 -2.11 -9.59
N SER A 42 -15.83 -0.88 -10.08
CA SER A 42 -16.24 -0.51 -11.45
C SER A 42 -15.21 -0.89 -12.52
N THR A 43 -13.95 -1.05 -12.13
CA THR A 43 -12.85 -1.23 -13.07
C THR A 43 -11.91 -2.34 -12.65
N LEU A 44 -11.76 -3.33 -13.53
CA LEU A 44 -10.74 -4.36 -13.47
C LEU A 44 -9.57 -4.01 -14.37
N TYR A 45 -8.38 -3.93 -13.80
CA TYR A 45 -7.12 -3.88 -14.53
C TYR A 45 -6.41 -5.23 -14.49
N VAL A 46 -6.01 -5.71 -15.66
CA VAL A 46 -5.16 -6.90 -15.80
C VAL A 46 -3.91 -6.50 -16.57
N GLU A 47 -2.75 -6.70 -15.94
CA GLU A 47 -1.46 -6.58 -16.60
C GLU A 47 -0.88 -7.97 -16.83
N PHE A 48 -0.49 -8.28 -18.06
CA PHE A 48 0.11 -9.56 -18.40
C PHE A 48 1.24 -9.42 -19.40
N LEU A 49 2.19 -10.34 -19.33
CA LEU A 49 3.30 -10.46 -20.28
C LEU A 49 2.91 -11.41 -21.41
N ASN A 50 3.16 -11.01 -22.64
CA ASN A 50 3.11 -11.87 -23.82
C ASN A 50 4.04 -11.33 -24.90
N ASP A 51 4.87 -12.19 -25.52
CA ASP A 51 5.80 -11.81 -26.58
C ASP A 51 6.69 -10.61 -26.17
N TYR A 52 7.23 -10.64 -24.94
CA TYR A 52 8.03 -9.57 -24.31
C TYR A 52 7.31 -8.22 -24.09
N MET A 53 6.04 -8.12 -24.47
CA MET A 53 5.20 -6.94 -24.25
C MET A 53 4.36 -7.10 -22.98
N VAL A 54 4.22 -6.03 -22.20
CA VAL A 54 3.17 -5.96 -21.18
C VAL A 54 1.92 -5.36 -21.81
N THR A 55 0.81 -6.08 -21.75
CA THR A 55 -0.51 -5.60 -22.16
C THR A 55 -1.31 -5.26 -20.92
N VAL A 56 -1.96 -4.09 -20.96
CA VAL A 56 -2.88 -3.64 -19.92
C VAL A 56 -4.29 -3.75 -20.47
N LEU A 57 -5.14 -4.53 -19.80
CA LEU A 57 -6.57 -4.55 -20.06
C LEU A 57 -7.29 -3.68 -19.04
N LYS A 58 -8.31 -2.95 -19.50
CA LYS A 58 -9.30 -2.28 -18.66
C LYS A 58 -10.66 -2.89 -18.99
N ASN A 59 -11.26 -3.60 -18.03
CA ASN A 59 -12.53 -4.31 -18.22
C ASN A 59 -12.54 -5.21 -19.47
N GLY A 60 -11.45 -5.95 -19.68
CA GLY A 60 -11.27 -6.90 -20.80
C GLY A 60 -10.87 -6.26 -22.14
N GLU A 61 -10.93 -4.94 -22.26
CA GLU A 61 -10.50 -4.25 -23.47
C GLU A 61 -9.02 -3.85 -23.38
N VAL A 62 -8.30 -3.96 -24.50
CA VAL A 62 -6.90 -3.52 -24.57
C VAL A 62 -6.84 -2.02 -24.35
N TYR A 63 -6.33 -1.63 -23.18
CA TYR A 63 -6.13 -0.24 -22.82
C TYR A 63 -4.78 0.27 -23.34
N GLY A 64 -3.75 -0.59 -23.30
CA GLY A 64 -2.41 -0.27 -23.77
C GLY A 64 -1.56 -1.52 -24.02
N LYS A 65 -0.57 -1.39 -24.90
CA LYS A 65 0.47 -2.40 -25.16
C LYS A 65 1.82 -1.70 -25.13
N HIS A 66 2.68 -2.11 -24.21
CA HIS A 66 3.93 -1.41 -23.95
C HIS A 66 5.10 -2.38 -23.79
N ASN A 67 6.25 -2.00 -24.33
CA ASN A 67 7.51 -2.62 -23.97
C ASN A 67 7.87 -2.13 -22.56
N LEU A 68 8.31 -3.04 -21.70
CA LEU A 68 8.99 -2.71 -20.45
C LEU A 68 8.24 -1.68 -19.57
N ILE A 69 7.01 -2.00 -19.16
CA ILE A 69 6.35 -1.24 -18.09
C ILE A 69 7.22 -1.36 -16.84
N LYS A 70 7.79 -0.23 -16.41
CA LYS A 70 8.64 -0.16 -15.22
C LYS A 70 7.77 -0.19 -13.96
N ASN A 71 6.72 0.65 -13.92
CA ASN A 71 5.76 0.74 -12.81
C ASN A 71 4.38 1.22 -13.29
N SER A 72 3.34 0.85 -12.54
CA SER A 72 1.96 1.32 -12.73
C SER A 72 1.35 1.84 -11.42
N PHE A 73 0.63 2.95 -11.50
CA PHE A 73 0.12 3.75 -10.39
C PHE A 73 -1.37 4.05 -10.58
N TYR A 74 -2.12 4.09 -9.49
CA TYR A 74 -3.58 4.24 -9.51
C TYR A 74 -3.97 5.19 -8.39
N SER A 75 -4.93 6.08 -8.63
CA SER A 75 -5.60 6.79 -7.54
C SER A 75 -6.45 5.81 -6.72
N ASP A 76 -6.70 6.12 -5.45
CA ASP A 76 -7.47 5.24 -4.56
C ASP A 76 -8.87 4.95 -5.13
N ASN A 77 -9.52 5.95 -5.73
CA ASN A 77 -10.82 5.74 -6.37
C ASN A 77 -10.76 5.06 -7.75
N GLY A 78 -9.56 4.73 -8.26
CA GLY A 78 -9.34 4.06 -9.54
C GLY A 78 -9.64 4.88 -10.80
N LYS A 79 -10.01 6.16 -10.66
CA LYS A 79 -10.36 7.02 -11.81
C LYS A 79 -9.15 7.53 -12.57
N SER A 80 -8.01 7.64 -11.90
CA SER A 80 -6.75 8.08 -12.48
C SER A 80 -5.72 6.95 -12.45
N VAL A 81 -5.03 6.77 -13.57
CA VAL A 81 -4.00 5.74 -13.75
C VAL A 81 -2.79 6.33 -14.43
N GLY A 82 -1.60 5.93 -13.96
CA GLY A 82 -0.32 6.32 -14.51
C GLY A 82 0.58 5.12 -14.83
N TRP A 83 1.39 5.24 -15.88
CA TRP A 83 2.46 4.29 -16.20
C TRP A 83 3.78 5.01 -16.44
N ILE A 84 4.87 4.35 -16.05
CA ILE A 84 6.22 4.71 -16.45
C ILE A 84 6.73 3.59 -17.37
N LEU A 85 7.10 3.96 -18.59
CA LEU A 85 7.68 3.06 -19.59
C LEU A 85 9.14 3.41 -19.80
N GLU A 86 10.00 2.41 -20.03
CA GLU A 86 11.35 2.64 -20.54
C GLU A 86 11.36 2.55 -22.07
N ASN A 87 11.79 3.61 -22.75
CA ASN A 87 11.97 3.61 -24.19
C ASN A 87 13.31 2.94 -24.53
N ASP A 88 13.27 1.76 -25.16
CA ASP A 88 14.48 1.00 -25.43
C ASP A 88 15.50 1.68 -26.35
N MET A 89 15.06 2.57 -27.24
CA MET A 89 15.95 3.25 -28.19
C MET A 89 16.63 4.45 -27.56
N THR A 90 15.89 5.23 -26.77
CA THR A 90 16.41 6.47 -26.18
C THR A 90 16.91 6.28 -24.74
N LYS A 91 16.54 5.17 -24.10
CA LYS A 91 16.72 4.89 -22.66
C LYS A 91 16.07 5.93 -21.73
N LYS A 92 15.16 6.74 -22.28
CA LYS A 92 14.35 7.69 -21.52
C LYS A 92 13.11 7.04 -20.92
N ASN A 93 12.56 7.66 -19.88
CA ASN A 93 11.30 7.25 -19.27
C ASN A 93 10.13 8.07 -19.85
N GLU A 94 9.14 7.37 -20.39
CA GLU A 94 7.90 7.96 -20.88
C GLU A 94 6.81 7.83 -19.81
N ILE A 95 6.17 8.95 -19.50
CA ILE A 95 5.14 9.05 -18.47
C ILE A 95 3.79 9.14 -19.17
N TYR A 96 2.89 8.22 -18.84
CA TYR A 96 1.54 8.21 -19.36
C TYR A 96 0.55 8.41 -18.21
N LEU A 97 -0.37 9.36 -18.38
CA LEU A 97 -1.47 9.61 -17.45
C LEU A 97 -2.78 9.43 -18.20
N ASN A 98 -3.67 8.58 -17.69
CA ASN A 98 -4.99 8.32 -18.25
C ASN A 98 -4.98 8.01 -19.75
N GLY A 99 -3.97 7.23 -20.17
CA GLY A 99 -3.79 6.70 -21.53
C GLY A 99 -3.10 7.68 -22.49
N LYS A 100 -2.69 8.86 -22.01
CA LYS A 100 -2.01 9.88 -22.82
C LYS A 100 -0.58 10.07 -22.35
N LYS A 101 0.35 10.18 -23.30
CA LYS A 101 1.74 10.55 -23.00
C LYS A 101 1.74 11.97 -22.42
N ALA A 102 2.17 12.09 -21.17
CA ALA A 102 2.26 13.35 -20.44
C ALA A 102 3.65 13.97 -20.58
N ALA A 103 4.70 13.16 -20.53
CA ALA A 103 6.09 13.62 -20.65
C ALA A 103 7.04 12.50 -21.11
N GLU A 104 8.26 12.91 -21.46
CA GLU A 104 9.43 12.07 -21.65
C GLU A 104 10.58 12.69 -20.87
N THR A 105 11.28 11.89 -20.07
CA THR A 105 12.26 12.35 -19.07
C THR A 105 13.47 11.43 -19.09
N ASP A 106 14.62 11.86 -18.59
CA ASP A 106 15.79 10.98 -18.52
C ASP A 106 15.58 9.88 -17.47
N PHE A 107 14.93 10.21 -16.34
CA PHE A 107 14.54 9.24 -15.33
C PHE A 107 13.30 9.70 -14.55
N THR A 108 12.44 8.74 -14.20
CA THR A 108 11.43 8.89 -13.16
C THR A 108 11.15 7.53 -12.49
N CYS A 109 10.67 7.54 -11.25
CA CYS A 109 10.41 6.33 -10.48
C CYS A 109 8.98 6.17 -9.98
N LEU A 110 8.26 7.28 -9.73
CA LEU A 110 6.96 7.29 -9.05
C LEU A 110 5.99 8.28 -9.71
N ILE A 111 4.71 7.93 -9.70
CA ILE A 111 3.60 8.86 -9.98
C ILE A 111 2.70 8.86 -8.75
N TYR A 112 2.43 10.05 -8.24
CA TYR A 112 1.56 10.29 -7.10
C TYR A 112 0.22 10.79 -7.60
N PHE A 113 -0.86 10.27 -7.01
CA PHE A 113 -2.22 10.78 -7.20
C PHE A 113 -2.79 11.16 -5.85
N THR A 114 -3.67 12.16 -5.83
CA THR A 114 -4.60 12.28 -4.71
C THR A 114 -5.57 11.09 -4.67
N PRO A 115 -6.20 10.79 -3.51
CA PRO A 115 -7.16 9.68 -3.39
C PRO A 115 -8.29 9.74 -4.44
N ASP A 116 -8.79 10.94 -4.73
CA ASP A 116 -9.83 11.13 -5.75
C ASP A 116 -9.30 11.20 -7.19
N GLY A 117 -7.98 11.12 -7.38
CA GLY A 117 -7.30 11.15 -8.67
C GLY A 117 -7.39 12.49 -9.41
N SER A 118 -7.91 13.55 -8.78
CA SER A 118 -8.06 14.87 -9.41
C SER A 118 -6.74 15.62 -9.55
N ARG A 119 -5.79 15.36 -8.66
CA ARG A 119 -4.44 15.94 -8.67
C ARG A 119 -3.40 14.85 -8.78
N TRP A 120 -2.23 15.23 -9.29
CA TRP A 120 -1.16 14.29 -9.54
C TRP A 120 0.20 14.99 -9.58
N GLY A 121 1.26 14.19 -9.44
CA GLY A 121 2.62 14.68 -9.64
C GLY A 121 3.63 13.57 -9.78
N TYR A 122 4.81 13.89 -10.28
CA TYR A 122 5.93 12.96 -10.37
C TYR A 122 7.27 13.72 -10.28
N PRO A 123 8.25 13.18 -9.53
CA PRO A 123 9.63 13.62 -9.64
C PRO A 123 10.23 13.12 -10.96
N PHE A 124 11.09 13.92 -11.57
CA PHE A 124 11.82 13.50 -12.76
C PHE A 124 13.20 14.14 -12.89
N GLU A 125 14.09 13.46 -13.59
CA GLU A 125 15.39 13.95 -14.00
C GLU A 125 15.36 14.38 -15.46
N GLN A 126 15.95 15.55 -15.75
CA GLN A 126 16.23 16.01 -17.11
C GLN A 126 17.54 16.79 -17.13
N ASP A 127 18.45 16.42 -18.03
CA ASP A 127 19.75 17.05 -18.23
C ASP A 127 20.58 17.11 -16.92
N GLU A 128 20.68 15.98 -16.21
CA GLU A 128 21.39 15.80 -14.92
C GLU A 128 20.84 16.67 -13.78
N LYS A 129 19.60 17.17 -13.91
CA LYS A 129 18.92 17.98 -12.91
C LYS A 129 17.59 17.37 -12.53
N ASN A 130 17.22 17.53 -11.27
CA ASN A 130 15.97 17.00 -10.73
C ASN A 130 14.88 18.08 -10.69
N TYR A 131 13.65 17.67 -10.98
CA TYR A 131 12.46 18.50 -11.02
C TYR A 131 11.26 17.75 -10.44
N TYR A 132 10.21 18.50 -10.15
CA TYR A 132 8.89 17.96 -9.84
C TYR A 132 7.88 18.51 -10.84
N GLN A 133 7.11 17.63 -11.46
CA GLN A 133 5.84 18.03 -12.06
C GLN A 133 4.75 17.84 -11.01
N ILE A 134 4.04 18.91 -10.66
CA ILE A 134 2.87 18.85 -9.78
C ILE A 134 1.74 19.57 -10.51
N ASP A 135 0.68 18.84 -10.84
CA ASP A 135 -0.41 19.31 -11.67
C ASP A 135 0.13 19.96 -12.97
N ASN A 136 -0.13 21.25 -13.20
CA ASN A 136 0.32 21.97 -14.40
C ASN A 136 1.64 22.73 -14.21
N GLU A 137 2.29 22.61 -13.05
CA GLU A 137 3.48 23.38 -12.70
C GLU A 137 4.72 22.49 -12.56
N THR A 138 5.87 23.02 -12.97
CA THR A 138 7.16 22.37 -12.85
C THR A 138 8.05 23.13 -11.87
N PHE A 139 8.58 22.43 -10.87
CA PHE A 139 9.45 22.99 -9.83
C PHE A 139 10.88 22.46 -9.99
N GLY A 140 11.87 23.33 -9.81
CA GLY A 140 13.29 23.01 -9.99
C GLY A 140 14.02 24.06 -10.84
N PRO A 141 15.27 23.80 -11.24
CA PRO A 141 16.04 22.57 -10.98
C PRO A 141 16.53 22.45 -9.53
N HIS A 142 16.70 21.21 -9.09
CA HIS A 142 17.31 20.80 -7.82
C HIS A 142 18.49 19.84 -8.06
N LYS A 143 19.38 19.67 -7.08
CA LYS A 143 20.48 18.68 -7.17
C LYS A 143 19.90 17.27 -7.08
N PHE A 144 19.03 17.03 -6.09
CA PHE A 144 18.31 15.77 -5.92
C PHE A 144 16.83 16.04 -5.63
N GLY A 145 15.98 15.12 -6.08
CA GLY A 145 14.56 15.08 -5.75
C GLY A 145 14.17 13.73 -5.14
N ALA A 146 13.24 13.74 -4.18
CA ALA A 146 12.72 12.58 -3.49
C ALA A 146 11.22 12.38 -3.78
N CYS A 147 10.33 12.92 -2.93
CA CYS A 147 8.92 12.54 -2.95
C CYS A 147 7.96 13.74 -3.01
N ILE A 148 6.75 13.50 -3.52
CA ILE A 148 5.62 14.43 -3.49
C ILE A 148 4.59 13.86 -2.53
N PHE A 149 3.95 14.72 -1.76
CA PHE A 149 2.98 14.38 -0.74
C PHE A 149 1.73 15.25 -0.92
N PHE A 150 0.56 14.61 -0.89
CA PHE A 150 -0.74 15.29 -0.92
C PHE A 150 -1.50 14.98 0.38
N SER A 151 -2.26 15.95 0.88
CA SER A 151 -3.32 15.64 1.85
C SER A 151 -4.50 14.94 1.15
N SER A 152 -5.22 14.10 1.89
CA SER A 152 -6.32 13.31 1.33
C SER A 152 -7.53 14.15 0.92
N ASP A 153 -7.68 15.35 1.46
CA ASP A 153 -8.69 16.35 1.09
C ASP A 153 -8.31 17.21 -0.14
N ASN A 154 -7.15 16.91 -0.75
CA ASN A 154 -6.54 17.58 -1.89
C ASN A 154 -6.12 19.04 -1.69
N GLN A 155 -6.25 19.60 -0.49
CA GLN A 155 -5.99 21.00 -0.24
C GLN A 155 -4.51 21.34 -0.09
N HIS A 156 -3.71 20.37 0.39
CA HIS A 156 -2.32 20.59 0.72
C HIS A 156 -1.38 19.79 -0.17
N THR A 157 -0.21 20.37 -0.42
CA THR A 157 0.86 19.72 -1.18
C THR A 157 2.19 20.01 -0.56
N GLY A 158 3.02 18.99 -0.49
CA GLY A 158 4.40 19.17 -0.12
C GLY A 158 5.35 18.26 -0.87
N TYR A 159 6.62 18.62 -0.82
CA TYR A 159 7.72 17.88 -1.41
C TYR A 159 9.01 18.27 -0.68
N ASN A 160 10.02 17.43 -0.73
CA ASN A 160 11.36 17.74 -0.22
C ASN A 160 12.39 17.76 -1.35
N TYR A 161 13.45 18.57 -1.25
CA TYR A 161 14.48 18.62 -2.28
C TYR A 161 15.84 19.01 -1.70
N SER A 162 16.91 18.70 -2.42
CA SER A 162 18.29 19.03 -2.02
C SER A 162 18.93 20.02 -3.00
N LEU A 163 19.65 21.02 -2.49
CA LEU A 163 20.47 21.94 -3.31
C LEU A 163 21.95 21.52 -3.35
N ALA A 164 22.42 20.88 -2.28
CA ALA A 164 23.75 20.34 -2.15
C ALA A 164 23.71 19.04 -1.32
N GLU A 165 24.86 18.39 -1.15
CA GLU A 165 24.96 17.34 -0.13
C GLU A 165 24.74 17.95 1.25
N TYR A 166 23.88 17.33 2.05
CA TYR A 166 23.50 17.79 3.37
C TYR A 166 22.87 19.20 3.38
N GLU A 167 22.19 19.58 2.30
CA GLU A 167 21.43 20.82 2.22
C GLU A 167 20.05 20.55 1.60
N GLU A 168 19.13 20.09 2.44
CA GLU A 168 17.77 19.71 2.09
C GLU A 168 16.73 20.67 2.65
N TYR A 169 15.58 20.71 1.98
CA TYR A 169 14.45 21.56 2.30
C TYR A 169 13.15 20.79 2.20
N ALA A 170 12.23 21.03 3.14
CA ALA A 170 10.82 20.68 2.98
C ALA A 170 10.07 21.89 2.40
N VAL A 171 9.13 21.64 1.50
CA VAL A 171 8.16 22.62 1.01
C VAL A 171 6.77 22.13 1.37
N ILE A 172 6.00 22.99 2.06
CA ILE A 172 4.59 22.75 2.40
C ILE A 172 3.81 23.95 1.90
N ASP A 173 2.90 23.75 0.94
CA ASP A 173 2.08 24.79 0.32
C ASP A 173 2.88 26.01 -0.13
N GLY A 174 4.02 25.75 -0.77
CA GLY A 174 4.95 26.78 -1.27
C GLY A 174 5.83 27.42 -0.19
N LYS A 175 5.60 27.15 1.10
CA LYS A 175 6.48 27.62 2.18
C LYS A 175 7.65 26.66 2.37
N LYS A 176 8.87 27.22 2.38
CA LYS A 176 10.13 26.48 2.51
C LYS A 176 10.61 26.40 3.96
N PHE A 177 11.10 25.24 4.38
CA PHE A 177 11.69 24.95 5.69
C PHE A 177 13.07 24.32 5.50
N GLY A 178 14.07 24.76 6.29
CA GLY A 178 15.48 24.37 6.15
C GLY A 178 16.43 25.57 6.09
N PRO A 179 17.72 25.36 5.76
CA PRO A 179 18.31 24.08 5.35
C PRO A 179 18.43 23.08 6.52
N TYR A 180 18.41 21.81 6.15
CA TYR A 180 18.65 20.65 7.01
C TYR A 180 19.68 19.73 6.35
N GLU A 181 20.32 18.84 7.11
CA GLU A 181 21.21 17.85 6.50
C GLU A 181 20.43 16.76 5.74
N GLU A 182 19.23 16.41 6.22
CA GLU A 182 18.31 15.47 5.58
C GLU A 182 16.87 15.87 5.88
N VAL A 183 15.94 15.60 4.96
CA VAL A 183 14.50 15.79 5.13
C VAL A 183 13.73 14.57 4.63
N ASN A 184 12.76 14.12 5.43
CA ASN A 184 11.77 13.12 5.01
C ASN A 184 10.35 13.64 5.29
N GLY A 185 9.45 13.52 4.30
CA GLY A 185 8.14 14.17 4.29
C GLY A 185 8.11 15.44 3.41
N PRO A 186 7.09 16.30 3.55
CA PRO A 186 6.11 16.36 4.63
C PRO A 186 4.98 15.33 4.54
N TYR A 187 4.35 15.03 5.66
CA TYR A 187 3.20 14.14 5.79
C TYR A 187 2.01 14.92 6.34
N PHE A 188 0.81 14.54 5.93
CA PHE A 188 -0.43 15.23 6.27
C PHE A 188 -1.40 14.27 6.98
N SER A 189 -2.15 14.78 7.96
CA SER A 189 -3.41 14.15 8.37
C SER A 189 -4.38 14.10 7.20
N PRO A 190 -5.42 13.24 7.23
CA PRO A 190 -6.43 13.17 6.19
C PRO A 190 -6.99 14.54 5.73
N ASP A 191 -7.28 15.45 6.66
CA ASP A 191 -7.76 16.82 6.37
C ASP A 191 -6.64 17.88 6.23
N GLY A 192 -5.37 17.47 6.29
CA GLY A 192 -4.22 18.35 6.24
C GLY A 192 -4.00 19.28 7.44
N SER A 193 -4.84 19.21 8.49
CA SER A 193 -4.72 20.07 9.68
C SER A 193 -3.50 19.75 10.56
N ILE A 194 -2.99 18.51 10.48
CA ILE A 194 -1.70 18.13 11.05
C ILE A 194 -0.71 17.93 9.91
N VAL A 195 0.37 18.69 9.95
CA VAL A 195 1.52 18.52 9.07
C VAL A 195 2.72 18.14 9.89
N SER A 196 3.48 17.15 9.43
CA SER A 196 4.75 16.80 10.03
C SER A 196 5.83 16.51 9.00
N TYR A 197 7.08 16.69 9.40
CA TYR A 197 8.23 16.29 8.59
C TYR A 197 9.39 15.96 9.52
N LEU A 198 10.20 15.00 9.08
CA LEU A 198 11.39 14.56 9.77
C LEU A 198 12.57 15.30 9.16
N TYR A 199 13.52 15.71 10.00
CA TYR A 199 14.71 16.40 9.52
C TYR A 199 15.92 16.10 10.39
N MET A 200 17.10 16.22 9.79
CA MET A 200 18.37 16.17 10.50
C MET A 200 18.93 17.59 10.64
N LYS A 201 19.35 17.95 11.86
CA LYS A 201 20.03 19.22 12.15
C LYS A 201 21.19 18.99 13.11
N ASN A 202 22.39 19.44 12.75
CA ASN A 202 23.62 19.18 13.52
C ASN A 202 23.86 17.66 13.75
N TRP A 203 23.47 16.81 12.78
CA TRP A 203 23.56 15.34 12.89
C TRP A 203 22.69 14.71 13.98
N GLU A 204 21.68 15.43 14.44
CA GLU A 204 20.62 14.91 15.32
C GLU A 204 19.31 14.87 14.53
N HIS A 205 18.49 13.84 14.75
CA HIS A 205 17.20 13.69 14.08
C HIS A 205 16.08 14.33 14.89
N PHE A 206 15.13 14.92 14.16
CA PHE A 206 13.98 15.58 14.73
C PHE A 206 12.73 15.26 13.90
N ILE A 207 11.58 15.39 14.53
CA ILE A 207 10.30 15.49 13.84
C ILE A 207 9.63 16.80 14.26
N ASP A 208 9.22 17.60 13.28
CA ASP A 208 8.33 18.74 13.47
C ASP A 208 6.89 18.26 13.27
N VAL A 209 6.00 18.57 14.21
CA VAL A 209 4.56 18.38 14.05
C VAL A 209 3.90 19.73 14.33
N ASN A 210 3.31 20.34 13.30
CA ASN A 210 2.67 21.66 13.37
C ASN A 210 3.54 22.76 14.03
N GLY A 211 4.84 22.78 13.74
CA GLY A 211 5.80 23.76 14.26
C GLY A 211 6.38 23.41 15.63
N LYS A 212 6.01 22.26 16.21
CA LYS A 212 6.58 21.75 17.47
C LYS A 212 7.57 20.64 17.17
N THR A 213 8.81 20.83 17.62
CA THR A 213 9.91 19.88 17.46
C THR A 213 9.94 18.82 18.57
N TYR A 214 10.22 17.57 18.17
CA TYR A 214 10.53 16.46 19.06
C TYR A 214 11.90 15.86 18.69
N ASP A 215 12.72 15.60 19.71
CA ASP A 215 13.99 14.87 19.61
C ASP A 215 13.70 13.39 19.38
N VAL A 216 14.30 12.84 18.33
CA VAL A 216 14.16 11.44 17.94
C VAL A 216 15.51 10.90 17.48
N TYR A 217 15.77 9.61 17.67
CA TYR A 217 16.87 8.93 16.98
C TYR A 217 16.20 7.88 16.11
N MET A 218 16.21 8.04 14.79
CA MET A 218 15.38 7.24 13.91
C MET A 218 16.20 6.36 12.97
N GLU A 219 15.85 5.08 12.97
CA GLU A 219 15.67 4.33 11.73
C GLU A 219 14.15 4.26 11.48
N GLY A 220 13.76 4.46 10.23
CA GLY A 220 12.54 5.13 9.83
C GLY A 220 11.21 4.47 10.13
N TYR A 221 10.22 5.32 10.43
CA TYR A 221 8.79 5.06 10.27
C TYR A 221 8.05 6.39 10.06
N VAL A 222 6.94 6.33 9.32
CA VAL A 222 6.14 7.48 8.90
C VAL A 222 5.15 7.86 10.02
N PRO A 223 4.92 9.15 10.31
CA PRO A 223 3.90 9.56 11.26
C PRO A 223 2.50 9.08 10.86
N SER A 224 1.74 8.65 11.85
CA SER A 224 0.35 8.22 11.74
C SER A 224 -0.57 9.27 12.36
N TYR A 225 -1.80 9.34 11.84
CA TYR A 225 -2.79 10.32 12.26
C TYR A 225 -4.11 9.63 12.55
N SER A 226 -4.84 10.15 13.53
CA SER A 226 -6.19 9.66 13.79
C SER A 226 -7.18 10.12 12.73
N PRO A 227 -8.25 9.36 12.45
CA PRO A 227 -9.25 9.71 11.44
C PRO A 227 -9.97 11.05 11.69
N ASP A 228 -10.11 11.46 12.96
CA ASP A 228 -10.67 12.76 13.34
C ASP A 228 -9.66 13.92 13.28
N ASN A 229 -8.42 13.66 12.86
CA ASN A 229 -7.34 14.62 12.69
C ASN A 229 -6.92 15.36 13.98
N GLN A 230 -7.24 14.81 15.16
CA GLN A 230 -6.87 15.43 16.44
C GLN A 230 -5.63 14.82 17.07
N HIS A 231 -5.29 13.59 16.70
CA HIS A 231 -4.20 12.84 17.30
C HIS A 231 -3.14 12.48 16.26
N PHE A 232 -1.89 12.40 16.72
CA PHE A 232 -0.76 11.96 15.91
C PHE A 232 0.09 10.96 16.70
N ALA A 233 0.78 10.10 15.96
CA ALA A 233 1.75 9.21 16.53
C ALA A 233 2.95 8.97 15.62
N PHE A 234 4.10 8.70 16.22
CA PHE A 234 5.31 8.28 15.52
C PHE A 234 6.13 7.34 16.42
N THR A 235 6.92 6.46 15.82
CA THR A 235 7.86 5.60 16.55
C THR A 235 9.27 6.16 16.44
N TYR A 236 10.10 5.92 17.47
CA TYR A 236 11.48 6.37 17.48
C TYR A 236 12.34 5.48 18.39
N VAL A 237 13.64 5.49 18.17
CA VAL A 237 14.63 4.79 19.00
C VAL A 237 15.25 5.78 19.99
N LYS A 238 15.55 5.34 21.21
CA LYS A 238 16.36 6.09 22.17
C LYS A 238 17.11 5.14 23.07
N GLY A 239 18.43 5.25 23.11
CA GLY A 239 19.28 4.36 23.91
C GLY A 239 19.15 2.88 23.54
N GLY A 240 18.98 2.58 22.24
CA GLY A 240 18.86 1.21 21.72
C GLY A 240 17.51 0.53 22.02
N LYS A 241 16.47 1.31 22.33
CA LYS A 241 15.10 0.83 22.56
C LYS A 241 14.10 1.63 21.76
N TYR A 242 13.01 0.99 21.36
CA TYR A 242 11.94 1.59 20.57
C TYR A 242 10.83 2.14 21.49
N TYR A 243 10.28 3.27 21.09
CA TYR A 243 9.20 4.00 21.76
C TYR A 243 8.17 4.46 20.74
N ALA A 244 6.90 4.43 21.12
CA ALA A 244 5.81 5.07 20.41
C ALA A 244 5.49 6.40 21.11
N CYS A 245 5.49 7.50 20.37
CA CYS A 245 5.02 8.80 20.82
C CYS A 245 3.58 8.97 20.37
N ILE A 246 2.64 9.16 21.30
CA ILE A 246 1.23 9.46 21.03
C ILE A 246 0.94 10.84 21.61
N ASP A 247 0.60 11.82 20.76
CA ASP A 247 0.34 13.21 21.17
C ASP A 247 1.44 13.83 22.06
N GLY A 248 2.70 13.53 21.75
CA GLY A 248 3.85 14.01 22.51
C GLY A 248 4.13 13.25 23.81
N LYS A 249 3.41 12.16 24.10
CA LYS A 249 3.68 11.26 25.23
C LYS A 249 4.29 9.96 24.73
N SER A 250 5.46 9.63 25.27
CA SER A 250 6.17 8.41 24.90
C SER A 250 5.78 7.24 25.79
N GLU A 251 5.54 6.10 25.17
CA GLU A 251 5.43 4.80 25.82
C GLU A 251 6.30 3.76 25.12
N GLY A 252 6.71 2.72 25.85
CA GLY A 252 7.54 1.64 25.30
C GLY A 252 8.85 1.44 26.06
N GLY A 253 9.96 1.38 25.34
CA GLY A 253 11.23 0.81 25.83
C GLY A 253 11.37 -0.67 25.42
N TYR A 254 10.85 -1.00 24.25
CA TYR A 254 10.81 -2.35 23.69
C TYR A 254 12.01 -2.61 22.78
N GLY A 255 12.17 -3.87 22.40
CA GLY A 255 13.19 -4.27 21.43
C GLY A 255 12.84 -3.91 19.99
N ASP A 256 11.57 -3.62 19.72
CA ASP A 256 11.02 -3.20 18.43
C ASP A 256 9.58 -2.68 18.61
N ILE A 257 9.13 -1.76 17.75
CA ILE A 257 7.75 -1.28 17.64
C ILE A 257 7.47 -0.94 16.17
N GLU A 258 6.41 -1.52 15.60
CA GLU A 258 5.89 -1.17 14.27
C GLU A 258 5.02 0.10 14.32
N ASP A 259 4.54 0.57 13.17
CA ASP A 259 3.66 1.74 13.06
C ASP A 259 2.44 1.67 14.00
N VAL A 260 2.06 2.84 14.51
CA VAL A 260 0.85 3.02 15.31
C VAL A 260 -0.37 3.13 14.41
N SER A 261 -1.44 2.46 14.78
CA SER A 261 -2.74 2.54 14.11
C SER A 261 -3.79 3.05 15.09
N PHE A 262 -4.53 4.10 14.70
CA PHE A 262 -5.66 4.62 15.45
C PHE A 262 -6.95 3.89 15.11
N SER A 263 -7.85 3.77 16.10
CA SER A 263 -9.20 3.29 15.86
C SER A 263 -9.99 4.27 14.99
N ALA A 264 -11.02 3.77 14.30
CA ALA A 264 -11.82 4.61 13.41
C ALA A 264 -12.56 5.76 14.11
N ASP A 265 -12.88 5.58 15.39
CA ASP A 265 -13.49 6.61 16.25
C ASP A 265 -12.44 7.47 17.00
N SER A 266 -11.16 7.29 16.69
CA SER A 266 -10.01 7.96 17.31
C SER A 266 -9.86 7.77 18.83
N SER A 267 -10.62 6.88 19.46
CA SER A 267 -10.63 6.72 20.92
C SER A 267 -9.55 5.78 21.45
N GLU A 268 -9.03 4.90 20.59
CA GLU A 268 -7.98 3.93 20.91
C GLU A 268 -6.88 3.94 19.84
N TYR A 269 -5.76 3.31 20.18
CA TYR A 269 -4.66 3.07 19.26
C TYR A 269 -4.03 1.71 19.57
N GLY A 270 -3.25 1.19 18.63
CA GLY A 270 -2.50 -0.04 18.80
C GLY A 270 -1.27 -0.10 17.92
N TYR A 271 -0.40 -1.07 18.19
CA TYR A 271 0.83 -1.31 17.45
C TYR A 271 1.38 -2.71 17.79
N ALA A 272 2.16 -3.28 16.87
CA ALA A 272 2.95 -4.46 17.17
C ALA A 272 4.24 -4.05 17.88
N TYR A 273 4.67 -4.83 18.87
CA TYR A 273 5.91 -4.58 19.59
C TYR A 273 6.62 -5.87 20.00
N LYS A 274 7.95 -5.79 20.13
CA LYS A 274 8.80 -6.92 20.50
C LYS A 274 9.36 -6.75 21.91
N LYS A 275 9.06 -7.68 22.81
CA LYS A 275 9.79 -7.75 24.09
C LYS A 275 11.20 -8.30 23.82
N ALA A 276 12.15 -8.06 24.73
CA ALA A 276 13.57 -8.44 24.59
C ALA A 276 13.87 -9.94 24.27
N LEU A 277 12.85 -10.81 24.20
CA LEU A 277 12.93 -12.26 23.95
C LEU A 277 12.34 -12.71 22.59
N GLN A 278 12.55 -11.95 21.51
CA GLN A 278 12.27 -12.38 20.12
C GLN A 278 10.80 -12.65 19.76
N LYS A 279 9.83 -12.42 20.66
CA LYS A 279 8.41 -12.60 20.39
C LYS A 279 7.70 -11.25 20.26
N TYR A 280 6.82 -11.19 19.27
CA TYR A 280 5.95 -10.06 19.04
C TYR A 280 4.67 -10.18 19.85
N TYR A 281 4.15 -9.02 20.24
CA TYR A 281 2.84 -8.82 20.85
C TYR A 281 2.12 -7.76 20.03
N MET A 282 0.81 -7.86 19.92
CA MET A 282 -0.02 -6.83 19.32
C MET A 282 -0.77 -6.11 20.42
N LYS A 283 -0.51 -4.83 20.62
CA LYS A 283 -1.29 -3.96 21.51
C LYS A 283 -2.50 -3.46 20.74
N VAL A 284 -3.69 -3.64 21.29
CA VAL A 284 -4.96 -3.08 20.80
C VAL A 284 -5.64 -2.41 21.98
N GLY A 285 -5.69 -1.08 21.97
CA GLY A 285 -6.14 -0.29 23.12
C GLY A 285 -5.35 -0.64 24.38
N LYS A 286 -6.03 -1.15 25.40
CA LYS A 286 -5.42 -1.55 26.69
C LYS A 286 -4.99 -3.02 26.76
N LYS A 287 -5.24 -3.81 25.71
CA LYS A 287 -5.02 -5.26 25.72
C LYS A 287 -3.85 -5.65 24.82
N ASP A 288 -3.06 -6.60 25.30
CA ASP A 288 -2.00 -7.24 24.50
C ASP A 288 -2.44 -8.63 24.04
N TYR A 289 -2.17 -8.92 22.77
CA TYR A 289 -2.31 -10.24 22.15
C TYR A 289 -0.93 -10.83 21.89
N GLY A 290 -0.75 -12.13 22.15
CA GLY A 290 0.53 -12.83 21.94
C GLY A 290 0.86 -13.79 23.09
N PRO A 291 2.09 -14.34 23.12
CA PRO A 291 3.20 -14.07 22.20
C PRO A 291 3.06 -14.70 20.80
N PHE A 292 3.66 -14.05 19.81
CA PHE A 292 3.73 -14.47 18.41
C PHE A 292 5.17 -14.54 17.91
N ASP A 293 5.42 -15.32 16.84
CA ASP A 293 6.71 -15.29 16.14
C ASP A 293 6.92 -13.96 15.42
N SER A 294 5.84 -13.44 14.83
CA SER A 294 5.75 -12.13 14.18
C SER A 294 4.30 -11.62 14.25
N ALA A 295 4.08 -10.31 14.23
CA ALA A 295 2.75 -9.70 14.17
C ALA A 295 2.80 -8.36 13.44
N TYR A 296 1.84 -8.09 12.55
CA TYR A 296 1.80 -6.91 11.67
C TYR A 296 0.35 -6.53 11.34
N ALA A 297 0.17 -5.44 10.60
CA ALA A 297 -1.09 -5.09 9.93
C ALA A 297 -2.27 -4.85 10.89
N LEU A 298 -2.11 -4.04 11.94
CA LEU A 298 -3.27 -3.69 12.76
C LEU A 298 -4.18 -2.74 11.98
N HIS A 299 -5.38 -3.20 11.64
CA HIS A 299 -6.40 -2.39 11.00
C HIS A 299 -7.64 -2.36 11.90
N TYR A 300 -8.26 -1.18 12.05
CA TYR A 300 -9.55 -1.05 12.70
C TYR A 300 -10.66 -0.95 11.65
N SER A 301 -11.83 -1.48 11.97
CA SER A 301 -13.01 -1.28 11.14
C SER A 301 -13.48 0.18 11.18
N PRO A 302 -14.05 0.73 10.10
CA PRO A 302 -14.59 2.09 10.06
C PRO A 302 -15.68 2.36 11.12
N ASN A 303 -16.35 1.31 11.62
CA ASN A 303 -17.35 1.44 12.68
C ASN A 303 -16.75 1.52 14.10
N GLY A 304 -15.43 1.37 14.25
CA GLY A 304 -14.69 1.39 15.51
C GLY A 304 -14.88 0.18 16.43
N LYS A 305 -15.71 -0.81 16.03
CA LYS A 305 -16.06 -1.97 16.87
C LYS A 305 -15.11 -3.16 16.69
N ASP A 306 -14.53 -3.29 15.51
CA ASP A 306 -13.74 -4.45 15.11
C ASP A 306 -12.30 -4.03 14.80
N PHE A 307 -11.40 -4.98 14.92
CA PHE A 307 -10.01 -4.83 14.52
C PHE A 307 -9.51 -6.13 13.96
N GLY A 308 -8.47 -6.04 13.14
CA GLY A 308 -7.82 -7.18 12.55
C GLY A 308 -6.31 -7.03 12.59
N PHE A 309 -5.60 -8.14 12.78
CA PHE A 309 -4.16 -8.18 12.54
C PHE A 309 -3.66 -9.55 12.10
N ALA A 310 -2.53 -9.56 11.40
CA ALA A 310 -1.86 -10.79 10.98
C ALA A 310 -0.77 -11.19 11.98
N TYR A 311 -0.64 -12.48 12.25
CA TYR A 311 0.45 -12.99 13.07
C TYR A 311 0.93 -14.38 12.63
N LYS A 312 2.16 -14.72 13.01
CA LYS A 312 2.78 -16.02 12.72
C LYS A 312 3.03 -16.83 13.99
N LYS A 313 2.79 -18.14 13.94
CA LYS A 313 3.12 -19.10 15.02
C LYS A 313 3.72 -20.40 14.48
N GLY A 314 4.53 -21.06 15.31
CA GLY A 314 5.09 -22.38 15.04
C GLY A 314 6.37 -22.36 14.20
N GLY A 315 6.98 -21.19 14.00
CA GLY A 315 8.29 -21.06 13.39
C GLY A 315 9.40 -21.51 14.33
N LYS A 316 10.55 -21.85 13.74
CA LYS A 316 11.75 -22.32 14.46
C LYS A 316 12.83 -21.26 14.38
N ALA A 317 13.51 -21.03 15.50
CA ALA A 317 14.69 -20.18 15.51
C ALA A 317 15.80 -20.83 14.67
N VAL A 318 16.26 -20.13 13.65
CA VAL A 318 17.39 -20.51 12.80
C VAL A 318 18.39 -19.35 12.74
N LYS A 319 19.54 -19.57 12.12
CA LYS A 319 20.49 -18.51 11.79
C LYS A 319 20.59 -18.41 10.27
N ASN A 320 20.59 -17.20 9.71
CA ASN A 320 20.96 -17.01 8.31
C ASN A 320 22.48 -17.17 8.11
N GLU A 321 22.92 -17.03 6.86
CA GLU A 321 24.32 -17.07 6.45
C GLU A 321 25.23 -16.07 7.19
N TYR A 322 24.67 -14.97 7.71
CA TYR A 322 25.37 -13.96 8.51
C TYR A 322 25.38 -14.24 10.02
N GLY A 323 24.76 -15.33 10.47
CA GLY A 323 24.67 -15.70 11.88
C GLY A 323 23.58 -15.00 12.68
N THR A 324 22.76 -14.16 12.04
CA THR A 324 21.61 -13.47 12.63
C THR A 324 20.52 -14.48 12.97
N LYS A 325 20.03 -14.46 14.22
CA LYS A 325 18.92 -15.33 14.65
C LYS A 325 17.62 -14.81 14.06
N MET A 326 16.92 -15.67 13.32
CA MET A 326 15.63 -15.39 12.70
C MET A 326 14.65 -16.53 12.97
N VAL A 327 13.37 -16.32 12.65
CA VAL A 327 12.34 -17.37 12.77
C VAL A 327 11.94 -17.87 11.38
N ALA A 328 12.28 -19.12 11.06
CA ALA A 328 11.94 -19.76 9.79
C ALA A 328 10.74 -20.71 9.91
N GLY A 329 9.99 -20.86 8.81
CA GLY A 329 8.75 -21.64 8.78
C GLY A 329 7.65 -21.02 9.64
N GLY A 330 6.72 -21.85 10.12
CA GLY A 330 5.53 -21.42 10.85
C GLY A 330 4.33 -21.21 9.93
N LYS A 331 3.18 -20.90 10.53
CA LYS A 331 1.91 -20.65 9.83
C LYS A 331 1.38 -19.27 10.18
N TRP A 332 0.74 -18.66 9.19
CA TRP A 332 0.07 -17.38 9.34
C TRP A 332 -1.34 -17.58 9.87
N TYR A 333 -1.80 -16.59 10.62
CA TYR A 333 -3.13 -16.48 11.16
C TYR A 333 -3.57 -15.03 11.04
N ILE A 334 -4.88 -14.83 10.90
CA ILE A 334 -5.53 -13.53 11.01
C ILE A 334 -6.39 -13.53 12.26
N ASN A 335 -6.17 -12.59 13.17
CA ASN A 335 -7.09 -12.33 14.26
C ASN A 335 -8.10 -11.28 13.80
N ILE A 336 -9.40 -11.53 13.95
CA ILE A 336 -10.47 -10.53 13.79
C ILE A 336 -11.22 -10.46 15.13
N THR A 337 -11.12 -9.32 15.80
CA THR A 337 -11.81 -9.04 17.08
C THR A 337 -11.67 -10.16 18.11
N GLY A 338 -10.44 -10.68 18.24
CA GLY A 338 -10.11 -11.75 19.19
C GLY A 338 -10.36 -13.18 18.70
N LYS A 339 -10.93 -13.38 17.51
CA LYS A 339 -11.09 -14.69 16.88
C LYS A 339 -10.00 -14.96 15.85
N ASP A 340 -9.34 -16.11 15.98
CA ASP A 340 -8.26 -16.51 15.07
C ASP A 340 -8.79 -17.30 13.85
N TYR A 341 -8.26 -16.97 12.68
CA TYR A 341 -8.47 -17.64 11.40
C TYR A 341 -7.14 -18.16 10.86
N GLY A 342 -7.10 -19.42 10.42
CA GLY A 342 -5.89 -20.12 9.99
C GLY A 342 -5.83 -21.55 10.53
N PRO A 343 -4.69 -22.27 10.39
CA PRO A 343 -3.42 -21.80 9.83
C PRO A 343 -3.41 -21.65 8.31
N TYR A 344 -2.63 -20.69 7.80
CA TYR A 344 -2.38 -20.45 6.38
C TYR A 344 -0.89 -20.53 6.04
N ASP A 345 -0.58 -20.82 4.76
CA ASP A 345 0.79 -20.85 4.24
C ASP A 345 1.31 -19.43 3.95
N GLY A 346 0.42 -18.54 3.51
CA GLY A 346 0.72 -17.13 3.29
C GLY A 346 -0.50 -16.26 3.57
N VAL A 347 -0.25 -14.99 3.90
CA VAL A 347 -1.23 -13.90 3.91
C VAL A 347 -0.58 -12.73 3.17
N LEU A 348 -1.33 -11.99 2.37
CA LEU A 348 -0.78 -10.87 1.60
C LEU A 348 -0.62 -9.65 2.47
N TYR A 349 0.57 -9.03 2.45
CA TYR A 349 0.91 -7.88 3.29
C TYR A 349 1.47 -6.68 2.49
N ARG A 350 1.17 -6.54 1.19
CA ARG A 350 1.78 -5.50 0.33
C ARG A 350 0.79 -4.40 -0.03
N ASN A 351 1.10 -3.12 0.29
CA ASN A 351 0.42 -1.86 -0.15
C ASN A 351 -1.11 -1.86 -0.26
N ILE A 352 -1.74 -2.82 0.39
CA ILE A 352 -3.15 -3.14 0.33
C ILE A 352 -3.45 -3.59 1.76
N ASP A 353 -4.47 -3.03 2.38
CA ASP A 353 -4.86 -3.42 3.73
C ASP A 353 -5.00 -4.96 3.78
N THR A 354 -4.14 -5.61 4.56
CA THR A 354 -4.10 -7.08 4.68
C THR A 354 -5.47 -7.61 5.09
N ILE A 355 -6.18 -6.78 5.83
CA ILE A 355 -7.54 -6.97 6.27
C ILE A 355 -8.30 -5.71 5.85
N ARG A 356 -9.28 -5.88 4.99
CA ARG A 356 -10.17 -4.80 4.55
C ARG A 356 -11.43 -4.84 5.39
N PHE A 357 -11.92 -3.68 5.77
CA PHE A 357 -13.17 -3.51 6.49
C PHE A 357 -14.12 -2.62 5.68
N SER A 358 -15.42 -2.90 5.78
CA SER A 358 -16.49 -2.04 5.25
C SER A 358 -17.72 -2.17 6.14
N GLY A 359 -17.99 -1.12 6.92
CA GLY A 359 -19.04 -1.18 7.94
C GLY A 359 -18.77 -2.28 8.97
N GLU A 360 -19.67 -3.26 9.05
CA GLU A 360 -19.53 -4.45 9.92
C GLU A 360 -18.91 -5.65 9.20
N HIS A 361 -18.66 -5.55 7.89
CA HIS A 361 -18.06 -6.60 7.07
C HIS A 361 -16.54 -6.49 7.05
N TRP A 362 -15.88 -7.63 6.89
CA TRP A 362 -14.43 -7.71 6.82
C TRP A 362 -13.97 -8.84 5.90
N GLY A 363 -12.75 -8.70 5.38
CA GLY A 363 -12.15 -9.74 4.57
C GLY A 363 -10.64 -9.65 4.46
N PHE A 364 -10.02 -10.75 4.03
CA PHE A 364 -8.58 -10.84 3.83
C PHE A 364 -8.23 -11.93 2.81
N LEU A 365 -7.05 -11.81 2.19
CA LEU A 365 -6.50 -12.81 1.27
C LEU A 365 -5.55 -13.75 2.00
N TYR A 366 -5.66 -15.05 1.71
CA TYR A 366 -4.76 -16.07 2.24
C TYR A 366 -4.38 -17.11 1.19
N GLY A 367 -3.17 -17.64 1.32
CA GLY A 367 -2.56 -18.61 0.43
C GLY A 367 -2.53 -20.01 1.04
N THR A 368 -2.75 -21.03 0.21
CA THR A 368 -2.63 -22.46 0.55
C THR A 368 -1.73 -23.16 -0.45
N GLY A 369 -0.79 -23.97 0.04
CA GLY A 369 0.25 -24.59 -0.77
C GLY A 369 1.27 -23.60 -1.35
N CYS A 370 1.28 -22.36 -0.85
CA CYS A 370 2.24 -21.33 -1.25
C CYS A 370 3.56 -21.53 -0.48
N VAL A 371 4.68 -21.34 -1.15
CA VAL A 371 6.00 -21.32 -0.51
C VAL A 371 6.47 -19.87 -0.43
N GLN A 372 6.70 -19.40 0.80
CA GLN A 372 7.31 -18.10 1.02
C GLN A 372 8.84 -18.23 0.82
N PRO A 373 9.51 -17.27 0.15
CA PRO A 373 10.97 -17.26 0.06
C PRO A 373 11.60 -17.29 1.46
N GLU A 374 12.61 -18.13 1.66
CA GLU A 374 13.33 -18.19 2.94
C GLU A 374 14.27 -16.98 3.07
N GLY A 375 14.15 -16.24 4.17
CA GLY A 375 14.99 -15.09 4.50
C GLY A 375 14.18 -13.96 5.13
N GLU A 376 14.78 -13.21 6.05
CA GLU A 376 14.26 -11.89 6.42
C GLU A 376 14.39 -10.98 5.20
N VAL A 377 13.37 -10.98 4.36
CA VAL A 377 13.16 -9.82 3.50
C VAL A 377 12.15 -8.96 4.23
N PHE A 378 12.66 -7.93 4.90
CA PHE A 378 11.92 -6.71 5.18
C PHE A 378 11.52 -6.08 3.83
N SER A 379 10.56 -6.72 3.16
CA SER A 379 9.78 -6.19 2.06
C SER A 379 8.53 -7.05 1.98
N GLN A 380 7.42 -6.46 2.38
CA GLN A 380 6.05 -6.92 2.21
C GLN A 380 5.83 -7.85 0.98
N PRO A 381 5.63 -9.16 1.15
CA PRO A 381 5.47 -10.07 0.00
C PRO A 381 4.08 -9.89 -0.64
N GLY A 382 4.06 -9.63 -1.95
CA GLY A 382 2.87 -9.68 -2.81
C GLY A 382 2.63 -11.08 -3.38
N ILE A 383 1.52 -11.29 -4.11
CA ILE A 383 1.19 -12.59 -4.75
C ILE A 383 2.36 -13.12 -5.59
N THR A 384 3.07 -12.22 -6.27
CA THR A 384 4.23 -12.52 -7.13
C THR A 384 5.43 -13.06 -6.37
N ASP A 385 5.49 -12.84 -5.07
CA ASP A 385 6.65 -13.17 -4.24
C ASP A 385 6.50 -14.56 -3.61
N PHE A 386 5.34 -15.21 -3.78
CA PHE A 386 5.11 -16.59 -3.36
C PHE A 386 5.25 -17.56 -4.54
N GLU A 387 5.94 -18.68 -4.32
CA GLU A 387 6.04 -19.74 -5.30
C GLU A 387 4.88 -20.73 -5.14
N GLY A 388 4.13 -20.93 -6.22
CA GLY A 388 3.04 -21.90 -6.28
C GLY A 388 1.87 -21.61 -5.35
N GLY A 389 1.01 -22.62 -5.18
CA GLY A 389 -0.19 -22.55 -4.35
C GLY A 389 -1.39 -21.84 -5.01
N LYS A 390 -2.42 -21.66 -4.20
CA LYS A 390 -3.68 -21.02 -4.58
C LYS A 390 -4.08 -20.01 -3.51
N TRP A 391 -4.61 -18.90 -3.96
CA TRP A 391 -5.17 -17.84 -3.13
C TRP A 391 -6.67 -18.02 -2.96
N SER A 392 -7.16 -17.55 -1.82
CA SER A 392 -8.57 -17.46 -1.48
C SER A 392 -8.82 -16.17 -0.70
N VAL A 393 -10.02 -15.64 -0.81
CA VAL A 393 -10.52 -14.53 0.01
C VAL A 393 -11.39 -15.11 1.11
N CYS A 394 -11.16 -14.69 2.35
CA CYS A 394 -12.12 -14.85 3.43
C CYS A 394 -12.96 -13.58 3.54
N ILE A 395 -14.29 -13.70 3.54
CA ILE A 395 -15.24 -12.60 3.79
C ILE A 395 -16.21 -13.06 4.87
N ASP A 396 -16.24 -12.36 6.01
CA ASP A 396 -17.07 -12.70 7.16
C ASP A 396 -17.00 -14.18 7.58
N GLY A 397 -15.80 -14.77 7.47
CA GLY A 397 -15.52 -16.16 7.84
C GLY A 397 -15.89 -17.19 6.77
N LYS A 398 -16.41 -16.77 5.61
CA LYS A 398 -16.65 -17.62 4.45
C LYS A 398 -15.49 -17.50 3.46
N SER A 399 -15.08 -18.61 2.88
CA SER A 399 -13.97 -18.65 1.94
C SER A 399 -14.45 -18.76 0.49
N PHE A 400 -13.82 -17.98 -0.38
CA PHE A 400 -14.05 -17.95 -1.82
C PHE A 400 -12.70 -18.06 -2.53
N GLY A 401 -12.61 -18.81 -3.62
CA GLY A 401 -11.41 -18.84 -4.45
C GLY A 401 -10.80 -20.23 -4.65
N GLY A 402 -9.47 -20.30 -4.57
CA GLY A 402 -8.68 -21.44 -5.05
C GLY A 402 -8.04 -21.16 -6.41
N TYR A 403 -7.60 -19.93 -6.65
CA TYR A 403 -7.07 -19.44 -7.93
C TYR A 403 -5.63 -18.92 -7.79
N PRO A 404 -4.84 -18.94 -8.87
CA PRO A 404 -3.45 -18.48 -8.84
C PRO A 404 -3.32 -16.96 -8.62
N TRP A 405 -4.34 -16.19 -8.97
CA TRP A 405 -4.38 -14.74 -8.82
C TRP A 405 -5.76 -14.33 -8.34
N MET A 406 -5.80 -13.52 -7.27
CA MET A 406 -7.03 -13.00 -6.70
C MET A 406 -6.82 -11.59 -6.16
N ASP A 407 -7.88 -10.80 -6.22
CA ASP A 407 -8.05 -9.54 -5.50
C ASP A 407 -9.52 -9.43 -5.06
N PHE A 408 -9.82 -8.57 -4.10
CA PHE A 408 -11.20 -8.31 -3.70
C PHE A 408 -11.34 -6.89 -3.17
N CYS A 409 -12.52 -6.29 -3.27
CA CYS A 409 -12.83 -5.04 -2.61
C CYS A 409 -14.21 -5.09 -1.98
N PHE A 410 -14.47 -4.18 -1.03
CA PHE A 410 -15.82 -3.86 -0.61
C PHE A 410 -16.27 -2.63 -1.35
N THR A 411 -17.42 -2.71 -1.99
CA THR A 411 -17.97 -1.62 -2.80
C THR A 411 -18.80 -0.67 -1.93
N PRO A 412 -18.95 0.61 -2.34
CA PRO A 412 -19.73 1.60 -1.58
C PRO A 412 -21.21 1.24 -1.35
N ASP A 413 -21.78 0.36 -2.17
CA ASP A 413 -23.13 -0.17 -2.02
C ASP A 413 -23.22 -1.30 -0.96
N GLY A 414 -22.11 -1.63 -0.31
CA GLY A 414 -22.04 -2.61 0.78
C GLY A 414 -21.77 -4.04 0.33
N ASN A 415 -21.61 -4.30 -0.97
CA ASN A 415 -21.25 -5.63 -1.47
C ASN A 415 -19.73 -5.89 -1.36
N ALA A 416 -19.33 -7.14 -1.55
CA ALA A 416 -17.94 -7.45 -1.87
C ALA A 416 -17.82 -7.92 -3.31
N MET A 417 -16.76 -7.52 -3.99
CA MET A 417 -16.43 -8.00 -5.31
C MET A 417 -15.09 -8.71 -5.29
N ILE A 418 -15.03 -9.89 -5.91
CA ILE A 418 -13.84 -10.74 -5.96
C ILE A 418 -13.41 -10.86 -7.42
N ALA A 419 -12.17 -10.46 -7.71
CA ALA A 419 -11.54 -10.63 -9.00
C ALA A 419 -10.55 -11.80 -8.96
N TYR A 420 -10.52 -12.64 -10.00
CA TYR A 420 -9.53 -13.72 -10.10
C TYR A 420 -9.26 -14.17 -11.54
N ILE A 421 -8.17 -14.92 -11.72
CA ILE A 421 -7.79 -15.51 -13.01
C ILE A 421 -8.14 -17.00 -13.03
N ASP A 422 -8.93 -17.42 -14.01
CA ASP A 422 -9.32 -18.82 -14.25
C ASP A 422 -9.00 -19.21 -15.70
N GLY A 423 -7.81 -19.78 -15.88
CA GLY A 423 -7.26 -20.05 -17.20
C GLY A 423 -7.17 -18.76 -18.03
N GLN A 424 -7.77 -18.76 -19.22
CA GLN A 424 -7.76 -17.62 -20.15
C GLN A 424 -8.86 -16.59 -19.87
N LYS A 425 -9.35 -16.50 -18.62
CA LYS A 425 -10.39 -15.56 -18.24
C LYS A 425 -10.01 -14.81 -16.98
N ALA A 426 -10.32 -13.53 -16.97
CA ALA A 426 -10.46 -12.78 -15.74
C ALA A 426 -11.94 -12.75 -15.36
N VAL A 427 -12.23 -13.07 -14.11
CA VAL A 427 -13.59 -13.16 -13.59
C VAL A 427 -13.75 -12.18 -12.46
N VAL A 428 -14.88 -11.47 -12.42
CA VAL A 428 -15.30 -10.63 -11.31
C VAL A 428 -16.63 -11.16 -10.80
N GLU A 429 -16.69 -11.54 -9.53
CA GLU A 429 -17.88 -12.04 -8.86
C GLU A 429 -18.35 -11.06 -7.79
N THR A 430 -19.66 -10.83 -7.73
CA THR A 430 -20.26 -10.03 -6.65
C THR A 430 -20.81 -10.97 -5.57
N VAL A 431 -20.33 -10.78 -4.34
CA VAL A 431 -20.83 -11.40 -3.11
C VAL A 431 -21.76 -10.39 -2.44
N GLU A 432 -23.06 -10.68 -2.47
CA GLU A 432 -24.05 -9.88 -1.74
C GLU A 432 -23.86 -10.07 -0.23
N LEU A 433 -23.61 -8.96 0.46
CA LEU A 433 -23.53 -8.91 1.92
C LEU A 433 -24.86 -8.36 2.43
N LYS A 434 -25.38 -8.98 3.49
CA LYS A 434 -26.72 -8.69 4.03
C LYS A 434 -26.66 -7.84 5.28
#